data_AF-A0A1J3G3B0-F1
#
_entry.id   AF-A0A1J3G3B0-F1
#
_cell.length_a   1.000
_cell.length_b   1.000
_cell.length_c   1.000
_cell.angle_alpha   90.00
_cell.angle_beta   90.00
_cell.angle_gamma   90.00
#
_symmetry.space_group_name_H-M   'P 1'
#
loop_
_entity.id
_entity.type
_entity.pdbx_description
1 polymer ?
#
loop_
_entity_poly.entity_id
_entity_poly.type
_entity_poly.pdbx_seq_one_letter_code
_entity_poly.pdbx_strand_id
1 'polypeptide(L)'
;VNSRKATVHRGDGDFGRRKWKKIRVGDVVKVEKDQFFPADLLLLSSSYEDGICYVETMNLDGETNLKVKRCLDVTLPLERDEAFQGFSG
;
A
#
# COMPACT_ATOMS: atom_id res chain seq x y z
N VAL A 1 9.04 -16.75 2.20
CA VAL A 1 8.15 -15.58 2.19
C VAL A 1 8.92 -14.25 2.16
N ASN A 2 9.84 -13.97 3.09
CA ASN A 2 10.52 -12.66 3.22
C ASN A 2 11.54 -12.29 2.12
N SER A 3 11.67 -13.12 1.08
CA SER A 3 12.42 -12.83 -0.15
C SER A 3 11.58 -12.09 -1.20
N ARG A 4 10.25 -12.02 -1.01
CA ARG A 4 9.34 -11.23 -1.84
C ARG A 4 9.76 -9.76 -1.86
N LYS A 5 9.44 -9.07 -2.95
CA LYS A 5 9.71 -7.65 -3.12
C LYS A 5 8.38 -6.89 -3.10
N ALA A 6 8.38 -5.73 -2.47
CA ALA A 6 7.31 -4.75 -2.58
C ALA A 6 7.84 -3.51 -3.31
N THR A 7 6.93 -2.69 -3.81
CA THR A 7 7.25 -1.39 -4.40
C THR A 7 7.20 -0.35 -3.28
N VAL A 8 8.30 0.37 -3.06
CA VAL A 8 8.48 1.27 -1.91
C VAL A 8 8.97 2.61 -2.44
N HIS A 9 8.44 3.70 -1.89
CA HIS A 9 8.88 5.06 -2.20
C HIS A 9 10.35 5.24 -1.79
N ARG A 10 11.13 5.91 -2.64
CA ARG A 10 12.57 6.13 -2.46
C ARG A 10 12.93 7.59 -2.23
N GLY A 11 11.95 8.50 -2.31
CA GLY A 11 12.15 9.95 -2.35
C GLY A 11 11.64 10.54 -3.66
N ASP A 12 11.25 11.82 -3.63
CA ASP A 12 10.92 12.63 -4.82
C ASP A 12 9.87 12.01 -5.78
N GLY A 13 8.96 11.22 -5.23
CA GLY A 13 7.92 10.50 -6.00
C GLY A 13 8.43 9.29 -6.77
N ASP A 14 9.70 8.89 -6.61
CA ASP A 14 10.23 7.65 -7.20
C ASP A 14 9.84 6.44 -6.36
N PHE A 15 9.40 5.37 -7.02
CA PHE A 15 9.05 4.11 -6.41
C PHE A 15 9.90 2.98 -6.99
N GLY A 16 10.46 2.15 -6.12
CA GLY A 16 11.23 1.02 -6.58
C GLY A 16 11.19 -0.19 -5.67
N ARG A 17 11.72 -1.30 -6.19
CA ARG A 17 11.58 -2.60 -5.53
C ARG A 17 12.50 -2.71 -4.32
N ARG A 18 11.94 -3.15 -3.19
CA ARG A 18 12.65 -3.45 -1.94
C ARG A 18 12.21 -4.82 -1.42
N LYS A 19 13.15 -5.63 -0.91
CA LYS A 19 12.82 -6.94 -0.30
C LYS A 19 12.03 -6.71 0.98
N TRP A 20 11.02 -7.54 1.26
CA TRP A 20 10.16 -7.41 2.44
C TRP A 20 10.94 -7.28 3.75
N LYS A 21 11.99 -8.09 3.94
CA LYS A 21 12.87 -8.03 5.12
C LYS A 21 13.64 -6.71 5.32
N LYS A 22 13.56 -5.78 4.37
CA LYS A 22 14.22 -4.46 4.42
C LYS A 22 13.22 -3.32 4.56
N ILE A 23 11.92 -3.60 4.59
CA ILE A 23 10.87 -2.60 4.84
C ILE A 23 10.92 -2.20 6.32
N ARG A 24 10.77 -0.90 6.59
CA ARG A 24 10.80 -0.32 7.94
C ARG A 24 9.55 0.52 8.20
N VAL A 25 9.26 0.79 9.47
CA VAL A 25 8.23 1.76 9.86
C VAL A 25 8.57 3.11 9.23
N GLY A 26 7.57 3.77 8.64
CA GLY A 26 7.73 5.02 7.88
C GLY A 26 7.86 4.82 6.36
N ASP A 27 8.20 3.61 5.89
CA ASP A 27 8.24 3.33 4.45
C ASP A 27 6.83 3.40 3.83
N VAL A 28 6.68 4.21 2.77
CA VAL A 28 5.47 4.19 1.93
C VAL A 28 5.56 3.04 0.95
N VAL A 29 4.57 2.15 0.99
CA VAL A 29 4.51 0.95 0.15
C VAL A 29 3.36 1.07 -0.84
N LYS A 30 3.64 0.88 -2.13
CA LYS A 30 2.64 0.73 -3.18
C LYS A 30 2.33 -0.75 -3.35
N VAL A 31 1.07 -1.12 -3.15
CA VAL A 31 0.57 -2.48 -3.28
C VAL A 31 -0.35 -2.54 -4.48
N GLU A 32 -0.07 -3.43 -5.42
CA GLU A 32 -0.90 -3.63 -6.60
C GLU A 32 -1.96 -4.71 -6.34
N LYS A 33 -2.97 -4.77 -7.22
CA LYS A 33 -3.99 -5.81 -7.18
C LYS A 33 -3.36 -7.21 -7.09
N ASP A 34 -3.98 -8.08 -6.29
CA ASP A 34 -3.58 -9.47 -6.07
C ASP A 34 -2.18 -9.66 -5.42
N GLN A 35 -1.59 -8.59 -4.87
CA GLN A 35 -0.36 -8.68 -4.09
C GLN A 35 -0.63 -8.85 -2.59
N PHE A 36 0.20 -9.68 -1.95
CA PHE A 36 0.19 -9.83 -0.50
C PHE A 36 0.81 -8.61 0.20
N PHE A 37 0.30 -8.31 1.39
CA PHE A 37 0.84 -7.26 2.25
C PHE A 37 2.15 -7.71 2.93
N PRO A 38 3.20 -6.86 2.94
CA PRO A 38 4.47 -7.19 3.58
C PRO A 38 4.46 -7.01 5.11
N ALA A 39 3.50 -6.24 5.64
CA ALA A 39 3.31 -5.88 7.04
C ALA A 39 1.89 -5.33 7.22
N ASP A 40 1.51 -4.97 8.44
CA ASP A 40 0.30 -4.18 8.69
C ASP A 40 0.49 -2.76 8.17
N LEU A 41 -0.47 -2.25 7.40
CA LEU A 41 -0.36 -0.97 6.70
C LEU A 41 -1.49 -0.01 7.09
N LEU A 42 -1.21 1.29 6.99
CA LEU A 42 -2.23 2.34 6.97
C LEU A 42 -2.55 2.68 5.51
N LEU A 43 -3.83 2.65 5.13
CA LEU A 43 -4.28 2.99 3.78
C LEU A 43 -4.26 4.52 3.59
N LEU A 44 -3.36 5.01 2.75
CA LEU A 44 -3.25 6.43 2.41
C LEU A 44 -4.14 6.82 1.23
N SER A 45 -4.07 6.09 0.12
CA SER A 45 -4.93 6.32 -1.04
C SER A 45 -5.09 5.02 -1.82
N SER A 46 -6.09 5.01 -2.70
CA SER A 46 -6.41 3.89 -3.58
C SER A 46 -6.78 4.44 -4.95
N SER A 47 -6.44 3.69 -6.00
CA SER A 47 -6.79 4.02 -7.39
C SER A 47 -8.24 3.69 -7.76
N TYR A 48 -9.04 3.22 -6.80
CA TYR A 48 -10.47 3.00 -6.99
C TYR A 48 -11.24 4.26 -6.58
N GLU A 49 -12.45 4.39 -7.08
CA GLU A 49 -13.33 5.53 -6.76
C GLU A 49 -13.48 5.73 -5.25
N ASP A 50 -13.55 7.00 -4.83
CA ASP A 50 -13.67 7.44 -3.44
C ASP A 50 -12.59 6.90 -2.47
N GLY A 51 -11.43 6.49 -3.00
CA GLY A 51 -10.32 5.99 -2.19
C GLY A 51 -10.61 4.63 -1.54
N ILE A 52 -11.51 3.85 -2.14
CA ILE A 52 -11.91 2.53 -1.65
C ILE A 52 -10.89 1.47 -2.10
N CYS A 53 -10.62 0.48 -1.26
CA CYS A 53 -9.97 -0.76 -1.69
C CYS A 53 -10.63 -1.98 -1.06
N TYR A 54 -10.42 -3.13 -1.69
CA TYR A 54 -10.99 -4.40 -1.28
C TYR A 54 -9.88 -5.35 -0.85
N VAL A 55 -10.01 -5.90 0.35
CA VAL A 55 -9.00 -6.77 0.95
C VAL A 55 -9.59 -8.15 1.19
N GLU A 56 -8.94 -9.17 0.65
CA GLU A 56 -9.25 -10.56 0.95
C GLU A 56 -8.48 -11.02 2.20
N THR A 57 -9.19 -11.60 3.17
CA THR A 57 -8.59 -12.14 4.40
C THR A 57 -8.67 -13.65 4.51
N MET A 58 -9.09 -14.36 3.45
CA MET A 58 -9.26 -15.82 3.44
C MET A 58 -8.04 -16.58 4.01
N ASN A 59 -6.81 -16.12 3.73
CA ASN A 59 -5.59 -16.76 4.23
C ASN A 59 -5.33 -16.54 5.74
N LEU A 60 -6.11 -15.69 6.41
CA LEU A 60 -6.00 -15.35 7.84
C LEU A 60 -7.17 -15.93 8.65
N ASP A 61 -8.40 -15.77 8.17
CA ASP A 61 -9.63 -16.13 8.91
C ASP A 61 -10.57 -17.07 8.13
N GLY A 62 -10.26 -17.44 6.89
CA GLY A 62 -11.09 -18.32 6.06
C GLY A 62 -12.32 -17.63 5.46
N GLU A 63 -12.48 -16.31 5.63
CA GLU A 63 -13.59 -15.57 5.05
C GLU A 63 -13.36 -15.30 3.55
N THR A 64 -14.34 -15.65 2.71
CA THR A 64 -14.27 -15.45 1.24
C THR A 64 -14.78 -14.08 0.80
N ASN A 65 -15.34 -13.29 1.73
CA ASN A 65 -15.87 -11.97 1.41
C ASN A 65 -14.74 -10.94 1.38
N LEU A 66 -14.80 -10.03 0.41
CA LEU A 66 -13.89 -8.89 0.35
C LEU A 66 -14.26 -7.86 1.43
N LYS A 67 -13.29 -7.52 2.27
CA LYS A 67 -13.43 -6.46 3.27
C LYS A 67 -13.17 -5.12 2.61
N VAL A 68 -14.15 -4.23 2.67
CA VAL A 68 -14.04 -2.86 2.16
C VAL A 68 -13.21 -2.02 3.12
N LYS A 69 -12.24 -1.27 2.59
CA LYS A 69 -11.46 -0.25 3.29
C LYS A 69 -11.57 1.05 2.52
N ARG A 70 -11.58 2.18 3.22
CA ARG A 70 -11.61 3.51 2.60
C ARG A 70 -10.49 4.34 3.20
N CYS A 71 -9.76 5.06 2.36
CA CYS A 71 -8.75 6.00 2.85
C CYS A 71 -9.40 7.24 3.47
N LEU A 72 -8.61 8.09 4.11
CA LEU A 72 -9.09 9.37 4.60
C LEU A 72 -9.25 10.35 3.43
N ASP A 73 -10.25 11.22 3.51
CA ASP A 73 -10.50 12.20 2.44
C ASP A 73 -9.30 13.13 2.23
N VAL A 74 -8.58 13.47 3.31
CA VAL A 74 -7.38 14.31 3.27
C VAL A 74 -6.20 13.66 2.52
N THR A 75 -6.18 12.33 2.39
CA THR A 75 -5.11 11.59 1.71
C THR A 75 -5.53 11.08 0.33
N LEU A 76 -6.79 11.29 -0.09
CA LEU A 76 -7.27 10.96 -1.44
C LEU A 76 -6.34 11.45 -2.57
N PRO A 77 -5.80 12.68 -2.55
CA PRO A 77 -4.95 13.18 -3.63
C PRO A 77 -3.63 12.43 -3.83
N LEU A 78 -3.25 11.54 -2.89
CA LEU A 78 -2.01 10.75 -2.92
C LEU A 78 -2.12 9.48 -3.79
N GLU A 79 -3.01 9.45 -4.78
CA GLU A 79 -3.21 8.29 -5.65
C GLU A 79 -2.01 8.04 -6.58
N ARG A 80 -1.37 9.13 -7.05
CA ARG A 80 -0.28 9.07 -8.02
C ARG A 80 1.09 9.21 -7.37
N ASP A 81 2.08 8.61 -8.00
CA ASP A 81 3.45 8.57 -7.47
C ASP A 81 4.04 9.99 -7.33
N GLU A 82 3.69 10.91 -8.25
CA GLU A 82 4.14 12.31 -8.20
C GLU A 82 3.61 13.07 -6.98
N ALA A 83 2.48 12.65 -6.41
CA ALA A 83 1.94 13.28 -5.20
C ALA A 83 2.86 13.06 -3.98
N PHE A 84 3.77 12.09 -4.04
CA PHE A 84 4.76 11.82 -3.01
C PHE A 84 6.10 12.55 -3.23
N GLN A 85 6.18 13.54 -4.13
CA GLN A 85 7.40 14.34 -4.32
C GLN A 85 7.84 15.06 -3.05
N GLY A 86 6.90 15.61 -2.28
CA GLY A 86 7.19 16.30 -1.01
C GLY A 86 7.14 15.41 0.24
N PHE A 87 6.98 14.09 0.08
CA PHE A 87 6.78 13.18 1.20
C PHE A 87 8.13 12.66 1.69
N SER A 88 8.54 13.06 2.90
CA SER A 88 9.66 12.46 3.62
C SER A 88 9.12 11.67 4.81
N GLY A 89 9.23 10.35 4.75
CA GLY A 89 8.95 9.44 5.87
C GLY A 89 10.12 9.28 6.83
#